data_AF-L1Q3L7-F1
#
_entry.id   AF-L1Q3L7-F1
#
_cell.length_a   1.000
_cell.length_b   1.000
_cell.length_c   1.000
_cell.angle_alpha   90.00
_cell.angle_beta   90.00
_cell.angle_gamma   90.00
#
_symmetry.space_group_name_H-M   'P 1'
#
loop_
_entity.id
_entity.type
_entity.pdbx_description
1 polymer ?
#
loop_
_entity_poly.entity_id
_entity_poly.type
_entity_poly.pdbx_seq_one_letter_code
_entity_poly.pdbx_strand_id
1 'polypeptide(L)'
;MFEKIIRKYNINTRGMVINGSVALIIVVIIAKFLGEKNIMLAIPLALTSAVLGRQNLYVKPVNKMFKFIIIDIIIVICAFIASLNMGSGIIVDLLSIFLIIYMMVSPYDLTFYKPFLMLYIFSQYSKISILELPSRIMVIVIGLVVILVVNYIKKINEKDILGNSIRKSMNLIKEQLENISKESYDNKLEEKCSIIMRGLAYRIYITRYRKYFTTNLGTIQFNLYMNIEYLNLYLKEIQVKFARENINEDYLKNIRLQIDNIIEICSENKVENNEKTIDDTYYEYKYCNKDLDFLQNIIKEIFLNIKRLKNINIKDINKIYKEWERDDFDKTSKVFKEYLRVDSIRFKFAMRMAVVLTIALFSAEVLGFYKIIWAVITVMSVMQPYYEDTIKKTKDRIIGNVVAIIFTGVIINIINTKYFTITILVISTYLLFAFKDYSKISLFAAISSICLSSLSESINILIFYRVIYVIVGLIIVLIANKFIFPYRLKDGLVQLKEKIIRYDNYFIESIKENLVHKNKENRIRDLIVHITLLNEKLYLRNLQCKDKKINEFINLNNNFIVKIGYDMLINDNKNKKEKIDKEIYEMYRKIN
;
A
#
# COMPACT_ATOMS: atom_id res chain seq x y z
N MET A 1 20.59 14.11 19.45
CA MET A 1 20.72 12.64 19.64
C MET A 1 19.49 11.87 19.15
N PHE A 2 18.26 12.28 19.50
CA PHE A 2 17.01 11.59 19.14
C PHE A 2 16.74 11.48 17.62
N GLU A 3 16.92 12.56 16.86
CA GLU A 3 16.76 12.52 15.39
C GLU A 3 17.75 11.58 14.68
N LYS A 4 18.97 11.48 15.21
CA LYS A 4 20.01 10.58 14.69
C LYS A 4 19.61 9.10 14.88
N ILE A 5 18.97 8.78 16.01
CA ILE A 5 18.42 7.44 16.29
C ILE A 5 17.22 7.14 15.38
N ILE A 6 16.30 8.10 15.21
CA ILE A 6 15.15 7.96 14.32
C ILE A 6 15.58 7.64 12.90
N ARG A 7 16.56 8.40 12.36
CA ARG A 7 17.10 8.16 11.01
C ARG A 7 17.85 6.83 10.91
N LYS A 8 18.68 6.49 11.90
CA LYS A 8 19.47 5.24 11.91
C LYS A 8 18.59 3.98 11.90
N TYR A 9 17.50 3.98 12.66
CA TYR A 9 16.61 2.82 12.79
C TYR A 9 15.32 2.91 11.95
N ASN A 10 15.19 3.94 11.11
CA ASN A 10 14.05 4.20 10.24
C ASN A 10 12.70 4.16 10.99
N ILE A 11 12.66 4.84 12.15
CA ILE A 11 11.52 4.82 13.07
C ILE A 11 10.38 5.67 12.51
N ASN A 12 9.20 5.06 12.35
CA ASN A 12 7.97 5.76 11.99
C ASN A 12 7.34 6.40 13.24
N THR A 13 7.89 7.52 13.69
CA THR A 13 7.42 8.25 14.90
C THR A 13 5.96 8.65 14.80
N ARG A 14 5.51 9.10 13.62
CA ARG A 14 4.11 9.48 13.39
C ARG A 14 3.16 8.28 13.48
N GLY A 15 3.55 7.14 12.90
CA GLY A 15 2.78 5.89 13.01
C GLY A 15 2.73 5.35 14.43
N MET A 16 3.87 5.41 15.14
CA MET A 16 4.02 5.01 16.53
C MET A 16 3.05 5.75 17.44
N VAL A 17 3.08 7.08 17.42
CA VAL A 17 2.24 7.91 18.30
C VAL A 17 0.77 7.69 17.98
N ILE A 18 0.38 7.75 16.71
CA ILE A 18 -1.03 7.74 16.34
C ILE A 18 -1.68 6.38 16.59
N ASN A 19 -1.08 5.32 16.08
CA ASN A 19 -1.67 3.99 16.25
C ASN A 19 -1.48 3.48 17.68
N GLY A 20 -0.39 3.86 18.36
CA GLY A 20 -0.17 3.58 19.78
C GLY A 20 -1.21 4.26 20.67
N SER A 21 -1.51 5.54 20.42
CA SER A 21 -2.57 6.27 21.14
C SER A 21 -3.94 5.65 20.89
N VAL A 22 -4.28 5.31 19.64
CA VAL A 22 -5.54 4.60 19.34
C VAL A 22 -5.62 3.28 20.10
N ALA A 23 -4.54 2.48 20.10
CA ALA A 23 -4.49 1.23 20.84
C ALA A 23 -4.76 1.44 22.33
N LEU A 24 -4.09 2.41 22.93
CA LEU A 24 -4.21 2.71 24.36
C LEU A 24 -5.63 3.21 24.72
N ILE A 25 -6.20 4.10 23.93
CA ILE A 25 -7.57 4.59 24.11
C ILE A 25 -8.57 3.43 24.04
N ILE A 26 -8.45 2.57 23.04
CA ILE A 26 -9.34 1.40 22.89
C ILE A 26 -9.19 0.45 24.08
N VAL A 27 -7.96 0.14 24.52
CA VAL A 27 -7.72 -0.71 25.70
C VAL A 27 -8.37 -0.11 26.95
N VAL A 28 -8.19 1.19 27.21
CA VAL A 28 -8.75 1.86 28.39
C VAL A 28 -10.27 1.86 28.37
N ILE A 29 -10.88 2.16 27.22
CA ILE A 29 -12.35 2.15 27.09
C ILE A 29 -12.91 0.75 27.33
N ILE A 30 -12.31 -0.28 26.71
CA ILE A 30 -12.78 -1.66 26.88
C ILE A 30 -12.63 -2.12 28.33
N ALA A 31 -11.47 -1.88 28.93
CA ALA A 31 -11.19 -2.30 30.30
C ALA A 31 -12.16 -1.64 31.31
N LYS A 32 -12.54 -0.38 31.08
CA LYS A 32 -13.41 0.36 32.00
C LYS A 32 -14.90 0.06 31.81
N PHE A 33 -15.37 -0.18 30.58
CA PHE A 33 -16.80 -0.18 30.28
C PHE A 33 -17.36 -1.49 29.70
N LEU A 34 -16.51 -2.40 29.18
CA LEU A 34 -16.96 -3.52 28.34
C LEU A 34 -16.44 -4.90 28.80
N GLY A 35 -15.76 -4.95 29.95
CA GLY A 35 -15.38 -6.19 30.64
C GLY A 35 -14.08 -6.84 30.15
N GLU A 36 -13.50 -7.70 31.01
CA GLU A 36 -12.17 -8.29 30.80
C GLU A 36 -12.10 -9.26 29.61
N LYS A 37 -13.20 -9.99 29.35
CA LYS A 37 -13.30 -10.94 28.21
C LYS A 37 -13.14 -10.28 26.84
N ASN A 38 -13.31 -8.96 26.76
CA ASN A 38 -13.22 -8.19 25.52
C ASN A 38 -11.86 -7.47 25.35
N ILE A 39 -11.01 -7.42 26.38
CA ILE A 39 -9.71 -6.72 26.33
C ILE A 39 -8.83 -7.25 25.18
N MET A 40 -8.90 -8.54 24.89
CA MET A 40 -8.09 -9.15 23.82
C MET A 40 -8.44 -8.62 22.42
N LEU A 41 -9.64 -8.06 22.21
CA LEU A 41 -10.07 -7.47 20.94
C LEU A 41 -9.46 -6.09 20.66
N ALA A 42 -8.88 -5.45 21.67
CA ALA A 42 -8.25 -4.14 21.53
C ALA A 42 -7.09 -4.15 20.53
N ILE A 43 -6.29 -5.22 20.50
CA ILE A 43 -5.12 -5.33 19.63
C ILE A 43 -5.53 -5.45 18.15
N PRO A 44 -6.43 -6.38 17.74
CA PRO A 44 -6.98 -6.40 16.39
C PRO A 44 -7.52 -5.04 15.94
N LEU A 45 -8.32 -4.37 16.77
CA LEU A 45 -8.91 -3.06 16.45
C LEU A 45 -7.84 -1.98 16.27
N ALA A 46 -6.83 -1.95 17.15
CA ALA A 46 -5.69 -1.04 17.01
C ALA A 46 -4.90 -1.27 15.71
N LEU A 47 -4.68 -2.53 15.33
CA LEU A 47 -4.04 -2.89 14.06
C LEU A 47 -4.91 -2.47 12.86
N THR A 48 -6.24 -2.59 12.96
CA THR A 48 -7.18 -2.09 11.95
C THR A 48 -6.96 -0.60 11.70
N SER A 49 -6.68 0.21 12.73
CA SER A 49 -6.31 1.63 12.57
C SER A 49 -5.11 1.83 11.64
N ALA A 50 -4.02 1.09 11.91
CA ALA A 50 -2.78 1.20 11.16
C ALA A 50 -2.93 0.76 9.69
N VAL A 51 -3.84 -0.19 9.44
CA VAL A 51 -4.14 -0.72 8.11
C VAL A 51 -5.09 0.22 7.36
N LEU A 52 -6.17 0.66 7.99
CA LEU A 52 -7.14 1.59 7.40
C LEU A 52 -6.55 2.97 7.14
N GLY A 53 -5.61 3.43 7.97
CA GLY A 53 -4.87 4.68 7.72
C GLY A 53 -4.02 4.67 6.44
N ARG A 54 -3.76 3.50 5.84
CA ARG A 54 -3.12 3.39 4.51
C ARG A 54 -4.12 3.50 3.37
N GLN A 55 -5.40 3.26 3.63
CA GLN A 55 -6.46 3.49 2.67
C GLN A 55 -6.84 4.96 2.71
N ASN A 56 -7.04 5.61 1.56
CA ASN A 56 -7.50 6.99 1.56
C ASN A 56 -8.97 7.04 2.05
N LEU A 57 -9.15 7.16 3.36
CA LEU A 57 -10.46 7.24 4.00
C LEU A 57 -11.14 8.60 3.80
N TYR A 58 -10.43 9.61 3.28
CA TYR A 58 -10.97 10.96 3.10
C TYR A 58 -11.99 11.03 1.95
N VAL A 59 -11.95 10.09 1.00
CA VAL A 59 -12.97 9.97 -0.04
C VAL A 59 -14.18 9.21 0.50
N LYS A 60 -15.28 9.95 0.77
CA LYS A 60 -16.55 9.46 1.33
C LYS A 60 -16.36 8.61 2.61
N PRO A 61 -15.89 9.24 3.72
CA PRO A 61 -15.52 8.52 4.95
C PRO A 61 -16.68 7.67 5.47
N VAL A 62 -17.85 8.27 5.69
CA VAL A 62 -19.02 7.62 6.32
C VAL A 62 -19.41 6.29 5.67
N ASN A 63 -19.52 6.23 4.34
CA ASN A 63 -19.86 4.97 3.65
C ASN A 63 -18.78 3.88 3.82
N LYS A 64 -17.50 4.26 3.83
CA LYS A 64 -16.41 3.32 4.10
C LYS A 64 -16.47 2.83 5.55
N MET A 65 -16.82 3.70 6.50
CA MET A 65 -16.99 3.37 7.92
C MET A 65 -18.05 2.28 8.11
N PHE A 66 -19.26 2.52 7.61
CA PHE A 66 -20.36 1.57 7.73
C PHE A 66 -20.01 0.21 7.13
N LYS A 67 -19.31 0.20 5.99
CA LYS A 67 -18.84 -1.05 5.38
C LYS A 67 -17.91 -1.84 6.31
N PHE A 68 -16.93 -1.20 6.94
CA PHE A 68 -16.01 -1.90 7.86
C PHE A 68 -16.70 -2.35 9.15
N ILE A 69 -17.62 -1.54 9.70
CA ILE A 69 -18.42 -1.93 10.87
C ILE A 69 -19.22 -3.20 10.56
N ILE A 70 -19.92 -3.24 9.43
CA ILE A 70 -20.71 -4.42 9.02
C ILE A 70 -19.81 -5.64 8.87
N ILE A 71 -18.63 -5.50 8.24
CA ILE A 71 -17.68 -6.61 8.06
C ILE A 71 -17.20 -7.15 9.41
N ASP A 72 -16.78 -6.28 10.33
CA ASP A 72 -16.28 -6.70 11.65
C ASP A 72 -17.38 -7.36 12.50
N ILE A 73 -18.61 -6.87 12.41
CA ILE A 73 -19.78 -7.50 13.05
C ILE A 73 -20.00 -8.90 12.49
N ILE A 74 -19.99 -9.08 11.17
CA ILE A 74 -20.14 -10.41 10.54
C ILE A 74 -19.02 -11.34 11.02
N ILE A 75 -17.77 -10.86 11.10
CA ILE A 75 -16.63 -11.64 11.57
C ILE A 75 -16.86 -12.14 13.01
N VAL A 76 -17.29 -11.26 13.90
CA VAL A 76 -17.54 -11.61 15.31
C VAL A 76 -18.73 -12.55 15.47
N ILE A 77 -19.79 -12.36 14.68
CA ILE A 77 -20.94 -13.28 14.66
C ILE A 77 -20.50 -14.67 14.16
N CYS A 78 -19.72 -14.75 13.09
CA CYS A 78 -19.21 -16.03 12.59
C CYS A 78 -18.33 -16.73 13.64
N ALA A 79 -17.41 -15.99 14.28
CA ALA A 79 -16.56 -16.52 15.34
C ALA A 79 -17.38 -17.02 16.55
N PHE A 80 -18.46 -16.32 16.90
CA PHE A 80 -19.39 -16.75 17.93
C PHE A 80 -20.08 -18.06 17.54
N ILE A 81 -20.64 -18.14 16.33
CA ILE A 81 -21.31 -19.36 15.83
C ILE A 81 -20.32 -20.53 15.81
N ALA A 82 -19.09 -20.31 15.36
CA ALA A 82 -18.05 -21.33 15.35
C ALA A 82 -17.75 -21.85 16.76
N SER A 83 -17.81 -21.00 17.78
CA SER A 83 -17.55 -21.38 19.17
C SER A 83 -18.69 -22.15 19.86
N LEU A 84 -19.88 -22.25 19.26
CA LEU A 84 -21.05 -22.89 19.89
C LEU A 84 -20.97 -24.42 19.87
N ASN A 85 -20.47 -25.00 18.78
CA ASN A 85 -20.38 -26.45 18.61
C ASN A 85 -19.15 -26.79 17.75
N MET A 86 -18.33 -27.72 18.25
CA MET A 86 -17.07 -28.15 17.64
C MET A 86 -17.24 -28.61 16.19
N GLY A 87 -18.29 -29.38 15.88
CA GLY A 87 -18.50 -29.95 14.55
C GLY A 87 -18.85 -28.88 13.51
N SER A 88 -19.86 -28.06 13.78
CA SER A 88 -20.19 -26.90 12.94
C SER A 88 -19.08 -25.86 12.93
N GLY A 89 -18.30 -25.77 14.01
CA GLY A 89 -17.15 -24.88 14.17
C GLY A 89 -16.10 -25.09 13.08
N ILE A 90 -15.78 -26.33 12.74
CA ILE A 90 -14.84 -26.64 11.64
C ILE A 90 -15.31 -26.04 10.31
N ILE A 91 -16.60 -26.21 9.98
CA ILE A 91 -17.16 -25.74 8.71
C ILE A 91 -17.19 -24.21 8.69
N VAL A 92 -17.64 -23.59 9.78
CA VAL A 92 -17.70 -22.14 9.89
C VAL A 92 -16.29 -21.53 9.86
N ASP A 93 -15.32 -22.10 10.59
CA ASP A 93 -13.93 -21.66 10.56
C ASP A 93 -13.35 -21.73 9.15
N LEU A 94 -13.53 -22.85 8.45
CA LEU A 94 -13.00 -23.01 7.10
C LEU A 94 -13.58 -21.96 6.16
N LEU A 95 -14.90 -21.76 6.17
CA LEU A 95 -15.59 -20.80 5.32
C LEU A 95 -15.26 -19.36 5.70
N SER A 96 -15.32 -19.01 6.97
CA SER A 96 -15.06 -17.65 7.46
C SER A 96 -13.61 -17.23 7.23
N ILE A 97 -12.65 -18.08 7.55
CA ILE A 97 -11.22 -17.78 7.34
C ILE A 97 -10.93 -17.66 5.84
N PHE A 98 -11.47 -18.57 5.02
CA PHE A 98 -11.34 -18.46 3.56
C PHE A 98 -11.94 -17.14 3.07
N LEU A 99 -13.17 -16.80 3.44
CA LEU A 99 -13.85 -15.58 3.00
C LEU A 99 -13.15 -14.31 3.48
N ILE A 100 -12.68 -14.25 4.73
CA ILE A 100 -11.93 -13.09 5.25
C ILE A 100 -10.68 -12.87 4.39
N ILE A 101 -9.87 -13.90 4.20
CA ILE A 101 -8.60 -13.77 3.47
C ILE A 101 -8.87 -13.53 2.00
N TYR A 102 -9.78 -14.31 1.42
CA TYR A 102 -10.14 -14.19 0.03
C TYR A 102 -10.73 -12.81 -0.25
N MET A 103 -11.60 -12.23 0.56
CA MET A 103 -12.15 -10.88 0.30
C MET A 103 -11.15 -9.76 0.62
N MET A 104 -10.35 -9.90 1.69
CA MET A 104 -9.50 -8.81 2.21
C MET A 104 -8.07 -8.80 1.67
N VAL A 105 -7.54 -9.93 1.17
CA VAL A 105 -6.22 -9.94 0.52
C VAL A 105 -6.30 -9.12 -0.76
N SER A 106 -5.75 -7.91 -0.68
CA SER A 106 -5.61 -7.03 -1.83
C SER A 106 -4.30 -7.35 -2.56
N PRO A 107 -4.29 -7.29 -3.90
CA PRO A 107 -3.09 -7.31 -4.72
C PRO A 107 -2.00 -6.31 -4.28
N TYR A 108 -2.40 -5.22 -3.62
CA TYR A 108 -1.56 -4.06 -3.29
C TYR A 108 -1.20 -3.92 -1.80
N ASP A 109 -1.90 -4.62 -0.91
CA ASP A 109 -1.57 -4.69 0.52
C ASP A 109 -1.80 -6.10 1.05
N LEU A 110 -0.73 -6.91 1.03
CA LEU A 110 -0.74 -8.29 1.51
C LEU A 110 -0.91 -8.41 3.03
N THR A 111 -0.95 -7.30 3.77
CA THR A 111 -1.16 -7.30 5.22
C THR A 111 -2.57 -6.86 5.62
N PHE A 112 -3.40 -6.44 4.66
CA PHE A 112 -4.72 -5.86 4.92
C PHE A 112 -5.67 -6.81 5.67
N TYR A 113 -5.60 -8.12 5.38
CA TYR A 113 -6.47 -9.12 6.01
C TYR A 113 -6.14 -9.41 7.48
N LYS A 114 -4.92 -9.08 7.93
CA LYS A 114 -4.40 -9.55 9.23
C LYS A 114 -5.22 -9.08 10.43
N PRO A 115 -5.64 -7.80 10.55
CA PRO A 115 -6.46 -7.36 11.68
C PRO A 115 -7.81 -8.06 11.74
N PHE A 116 -8.46 -8.26 10.58
CA PHE A 116 -9.76 -8.93 10.47
C PHE A 116 -9.68 -10.41 10.87
N LEU A 117 -8.65 -11.10 10.38
CA LEU A 117 -8.41 -12.50 10.75
C LEU A 117 -8.02 -12.64 12.23
N MET A 118 -7.26 -11.68 12.74
CA MET A 118 -6.93 -11.61 14.17
C MET A 118 -8.21 -11.38 14.99
N LEU A 119 -9.10 -10.48 14.57
CA LEU A 119 -10.39 -10.25 15.23
C LEU A 119 -11.21 -11.55 15.32
N TYR A 120 -11.28 -12.34 14.24
CA TYR A 120 -11.92 -13.65 14.23
C TYR A 120 -11.32 -14.59 15.28
N ILE A 121 -10.01 -14.83 15.21
CA ILE A 121 -9.29 -15.76 16.09
C ILE A 121 -9.43 -15.36 17.57
N PHE A 122 -9.28 -14.07 17.89
CA PHE A 122 -9.42 -13.60 19.27
C PHE A 122 -10.86 -13.69 19.77
N SER A 123 -11.85 -13.38 18.92
CA SER A 123 -13.27 -13.50 19.29
C SER A 123 -13.68 -14.95 19.55
N GLN A 124 -13.18 -15.91 18.77
CA GLN A 124 -13.44 -17.33 18.98
C GLN A 124 -12.73 -17.86 20.23
N TYR A 125 -11.50 -17.41 20.49
CA TYR A 125 -10.74 -17.81 21.67
C TYR A 125 -11.35 -17.29 22.97
N SER A 126 -11.76 -16.01 23.03
CA SER A 126 -12.45 -15.46 24.21
C SER A 126 -13.94 -15.76 24.14
N LYS A 127 -14.31 -17.03 24.38
CA LYS A 127 -15.71 -17.50 24.35
C LYS A 127 -16.61 -16.62 25.24
N ILE A 128 -17.78 -16.30 24.71
CA ILE A 128 -18.81 -15.49 25.37
C ILE A 128 -20.16 -16.19 25.33
N SER A 129 -21.05 -15.81 26.26
CA SER A 129 -22.45 -16.22 26.19
C SER A 129 -23.22 -15.34 25.20
N ILE A 130 -24.41 -15.78 24.79
CA ILE A 130 -25.30 -14.99 23.91
C ILE A 130 -25.67 -13.62 24.52
N LEU A 131 -25.78 -13.54 25.85
CA LEU A 131 -26.07 -12.31 26.59
C LEU A 131 -24.91 -11.30 26.55
N GLU A 132 -23.68 -11.78 26.41
CA GLU A 132 -22.48 -10.97 26.30
C GLU A 132 -22.21 -10.50 24.85
N LEU A 133 -22.87 -11.08 23.85
CA LEU A 133 -22.68 -10.74 22.43
C LEU A 133 -22.96 -9.25 22.09
N PRO A 134 -24.02 -8.61 22.61
CA PRO A 134 -24.24 -7.17 22.38
C PRO A 134 -23.09 -6.30 22.87
N SER A 135 -22.51 -6.63 24.04
CA SER A 135 -21.34 -5.91 24.57
C SER A 135 -20.13 -6.02 23.63
N ARG A 136 -19.93 -7.20 23.04
CA ARG A 136 -18.84 -7.43 22.08
C ARG A 136 -19.04 -6.68 20.78
N ILE A 137 -20.27 -6.60 20.28
CA ILE A 137 -20.60 -5.79 19.10
C ILE A 137 -20.35 -4.30 19.41
N MET A 138 -20.70 -3.84 20.61
CA MET A 138 -20.44 -2.46 21.05
C MET A 138 -18.95 -2.12 21.07
N VAL A 139 -18.08 -3.05 21.48
CA VAL A 139 -16.61 -2.89 21.42
C VAL A 139 -16.12 -2.60 20.00
N ILE A 140 -16.63 -3.33 18.99
CA ILE A 140 -16.26 -3.14 17.59
C ILE A 140 -16.67 -1.74 17.11
N VAL A 141 -17.92 -1.37 17.37
CA VAL A 141 -18.48 -0.08 16.93
C VAL A 141 -17.67 1.07 17.55
N ILE A 142 -17.44 1.04 18.87
CA ILE A 142 -16.65 2.07 19.56
C ILE A 142 -15.21 2.10 19.05
N GLY A 143 -14.57 0.94 18.89
CA GLY A 143 -13.21 0.84 18.38
C GLY A 143 -13.05 1.49 17.01
N LEU A 144 -13.97 1.21 16.08
CA LEU A 144 -13.97 1.84 14.76
C LEU A 144 -14.25 3.34 14.83
N VAL A 145 -15.21 3.80 15.64
CA VAL A 145 -15.47 5.23 15.83
C VAL A 145 -14.22 5.97 16.30
N VAL A 146 -13.49 5.43 17.29
CA VAL A 146 -12.22 6.01 17.76
C VAL A 146 -11.19 6.13 16.64
N ILE A 147 -11.03 5.07 15.83
CA ILE A 147 -10.12 5.06 14.68
C ILE A 147 -10.45 6.19 13.71
N LEU A 148 -11.73 6.48 13.53
CA LEU A 148 -12.21 7.46 12.56
C LEU A 148 -12.08 8.89 13.06
N VAL A 149 -12.39 9.13 14.34
CA VAL A 149 -12.14 10.43 14.99
C VAL A 149 -10.66 10.79 14.89
N VAL A 150 -9.76 9.84 15.22
CA VAL A 150 -8.32 10.07 15.14
C VAL A 150 -7.85 10.31 13.70
N ASN A 151 -8.37 9.56 12.72
CA ASN A 151 -8.03 9.76 11.31
C ASN A 151 -8.58 11.09 10.74
N TYR A 152 -9.74 11.54 11.22
CA TYR A 152 -10.37 12.80 10.82
C TYR A 152 -9.58 14.01 11.33
N ILE A 153 -9.20 14.02 12.62
CA ILE A 153 -8.35 15.06 13.22
C ILE A 153 -7.04 15.21 12.44
N LYS A 154 -6.51 14.09 11.94
CA LYS A 154 -5.21 14.02 11.25
C LYS A 154 -5.29 14.31 9.75
N LYS A 155 -6.21 15.15 9.28
CA LYS A 155 -6.39 15.46 7.84
C LYS A 155 -5.03 15.78 7.19
N ILE A 156 -4.60 14.89 6.31
CA ILE A 156 -3.31 15.00 5.63
C ILE A 156 -3.41 16.16 4.62
N ASN A 157 -2.41 17.04 4.59
CA ASN A 157 -2.33 18.06 3.56
C ASN A 157 -1.88 17.41 2.23
N GLU A 158 -2.85 17.02 1.42
CA GLU A 158 -2.60 16.31 0.15
C GLU A 158 -1.87 17.20 -0.86
N LYS A 159 -2.00 18.53 -0.77
CA LYS A 159 -1.24 19.50 -1.58
C LYS A 159 0.26 19.39 -1.29
N ASP A 160 0.64 19.39 -0.01
CA ASP A 160 2.05 19.32 0.41
C ASP A 160 2.71 18.02 -0.02
N ILE A 161 1.97 16.91 0.07
CA ILE A 161 2.48 15.61 -0.35
C ILE A 161 2.74 15.59 -1.86
N LEU A 162 1.81 16.15 -2.64
CA LEU A 162 1.96 16.25 -4.08
C LEU A 162 3.12 17.19 -4.44
N GLY A 163 3.18 18.39 -3.86
CA GLY A 163 4.28 19.35 -4.05
C GLY A 163 5.65 18.77 -3.71
N ASN A 164 5.77 18.04 -2.60
CA ASN A 164 7.02 17.35 -2.24
C ASN A 164 7.41 16.25 -3.24
N SER A 165 6.44 15.57 -3.85
CA SER A 165 6.71 14.54 -4.86
C SER A 165 7.22 15.18 -6.16
N ILE A 166 6.56 16.25 -6.61
CA ILE A 166 6.97 17.06 -7.77
C ILE A 166 8.37 17.62 -7.56
N ARG A 167 8.64 18.25 -6.40
CA ARG A 167 9.95 18.80 -6.07
C ARG A 167 11.06 17.77 -6.17
N LYS A 168 10.84 16.57 -5.63
CA LYS A 168 11.83 15.48 -5.69
C LYS A 168 12.08 15.01 -7.13
N SER A 169 11.03 14.83 -7.93
CA SER A 169 11.20 14.44 -9.34
C SER A 169 11.87 15.53 -10.16
N MET A 170 11.54 16.80 -9.93
CA MET A 170 12.16 17.94 -10.62
C MET A 170 13.63 18.09 -10.29
N ASN A 171 14.03 17.84 -9.04
CA ASN A 171 15.46 17.80 -8.67
C ASN A 171 16.21 16.69 -9.44
N LEU A 172 15.62 15.51 -9.59
CA LEU A 172 16.23 14.41 -10.36
C LEU A 172 16.35 14.76 -11.86
N ILE A 173 15.32 15.37 -12.44
CA ILE A 173 15.33 15.85 -13.83
C ILE A 173 16.38 16.95 -14.00
N LYS A 174 16.50 17.89 -13.06
CA LYS A 174 17.52 18.94 -13.07
C LYS A 174 18.93 18.35 -13.04
N GLU A 175 19.18 17.39 -12.15
CA GLU A 175 20.47 16.67 -12.05
C GLU A 175 20.78 15.92 -13.36
N GLN A 176 19.77 15.28 -13.95
CA GLN A 176 19.93 14.59 -15.23
C GLN A 176 20.23 15.55 -16.39
N LEU A 177 19.60 16.73 -16.44
CA LEU A 177 19.92 17.75 -17.43
C LEU A 177 21.35 18.27 -17.29
N GLU A 178 21.86 18.40 -16.07
CA GLU A 178 23.26 18.75 -15.83
C GLU A 178 24.22 17.66 -16.31
N ASN A 179 23.86 16.39 -16.11
CA ASN A 179 24.63 15.26 -16.65
C ASN A 179 24.65 15.27 -18.18
N ILE A 180 23.52 15.61 -18.82
CA ILE A 180 23.41 15.71 -20.28
C ILE A 180 24.29 16.85 -20.81
N SER A 181 24.34 18.00 -20.15
CA SER A 181 25.28 19.09 -20.50
C SER A 181 26.74 18.65 -20.41
N LYS A 182 27.05 17.61 -19.62
CA LYS A 182 28.38 16.97 -19.50
C LYS A 182 28.50 15.71 -20.37
N GLU A 183 27.65 15.56 -21.39
CA GLU A 183 27.59 14.42 -22.33
C GLU A 183 27.36 13.05 -21.69
N SER A 184 26.79 13.01 -20.48
CA SER A 184 26.54 11.79 -19.72
C SER A 184 25.05 11.58 -19.43
N TYR A 185 24.64 10.33 -19.18
CA TYR A 185 23.26 10.00 -18.83
C TYR A 185 23.20 8.92 -17.76
N ASP A 186 22.58 9.23 -16.62
CA ASP A 186 22.42 8.28 -15.52
C ASP A 186 21.02 7.62 -15.54
N ASN A 187 20.97 6.35 -15.99
CA ASN A 187 19.74 5.55 -15.95
C ASN A 187 19.17 5.38 -14.53
N LYS A 188 19.98 5.54 -13.47
CA LYS A 188 19.49 5.45 -12.08
C LYS A 188 18.67 6.67 -11.68
N LEU A 189 18.95 7.85 -12.24
CA LEU A 189 18.14 9.05 -11.99
C LEU A 189 16.77 8.91 -12.65
N GLU A 190 16.75 8.41 -13.89
CA GLU A 190 15.51 8.06 -14.61
C GLU A 190 14.67 7.08 -13.78
N GLU A 191 15.25 5.96 -13.33
CA GLU A 191 14.55 4.93 -12.55
C GLU A 191 13.98 5.50 -11.23
N LYS A 192 14.77 6.30 -10.50
CA LYS A 192 14.34 6.95 -9.26
C LYS A 192 13.15 7.89 -9.50
N CYS A 193 13.16 8.64 -10.60
CA CYS A 193 12.06 9.54 -10.97
C CYS A 193 10.80 8.73 -11.29
N SER A 194 10.93 7.67 -12.10
CA SER A 194 9.83 6.76 -12.43
C SER A 194 9.20 6.10 -11.19
N ILE A 195 9.99 5.77 -10.15
CA ILE A 195 9.45 5.26 -8.88
C ILE A 195 8.58 6.30 -8.17
N ILE A 196 8.97 7.59 -8.17
CA ILE A 196 8.16 8.67 -7.59
C ILE A 196 6.85 8.82 -8.39
N MET A 197 6.91 8.77 -9.72
CA MET A 197 5.75 8.86 -10.61
C MET A 197 4.80 7.68 -10.46
N ARG A 198 5.31 6.46 -10.30
CA ARG A 198 4.51 5.27 -9.94
C ARG A 198 3.79 5.46 -8.60
N GLY A 199 4.44 6.12 -7.64
CA GLY A 199 3.82 6.51 -6.37
C GLY A 199 2.66 7.51 -6.52
N LEU A 200 2.72 8.42 -7.51
CA LEU A 200 1.61 9.33 -7.85
C LEU A 200 0.44 8.58 -8.49
N ALA A 201 0.72 7.70 -9.45
CA ALA A 201 -0.30 6.84 -10.05
C ALA A 201 -1.06 6.01 -8.99
N TYR A 202 -0.36 5.51 -7.97
CA TYR A 202 -0.99 4.83 -6.84
C TYR A 202 -1.95 5.72 -6.05
N ARG A 203 -1.63 7.01 -5.86
CA ARG A 203 -2.52 7.96 -5.16
C ARG A 203 -3.81 8.22 -5.94
N ILE A 204 -3.74 8.25 -7.27
CA ILE A 204 -4.91 8.38 -8.15
C ILE A 204 -5.81 7.14 -8.01
N TYR A 205 -5.22 5.95 -7.90
CA TYR A 205 -5.97 4.71 -7.76
C TYR A 205 -6.72 4.61 -6.43
N ILE A 206 -6.11 4.99 -5.31
CA ILE A 206 -6.75 4.89 -3.99
C ILE A 206 -7.90 5.90 -3.79
N THR A 207 -8.02 6.93 -4.64
CA THR A 207 -9.12 7.91 -4.58
C THR A 207 -10.36 7.48 -5.38
N ARG A 208 -10.28 6.38 -6.14
CA ARG A 208 -11.41 5.81 -6.90
C ARG A 208 -12.63 5.54 -6.04
N TYR A 209 -13.82 5.79 -6.61
CA TYR A 209 -15.08 5.50 -5.94
C TYR A 209 -16.20 5.15 -6.91
N ARG A 210 -16.79 3.95 -6.73
CA ARG A 210 -17.87 3.39 -7.58
C ARG A 210 -17.49 3.41 -9.07
N LYS A 211 -18.21 4.19 -9.88
CA LYS A 211 -18.02 4.35 -11.32
C LYS A 211 -17.05 5.47 -11.71
N TYR A 212 -16.52 6.20 -10.74
CA TYR A 212 -15.68 7.36 -11.02
C TYR A 212 -14.20 7.03 -10.84
N PHE A 213 -13.40 7.48 -11.81
CA PHE A 213 -11.97 7.17 -11.88
C PHE A 213 -11.15 7.92 -10.82
N THR A 214 -11.51 9.16 -10.46
CA THR A 214 -10.71 9.91 -9.48
C THR A 214 -11.43 11.14 -8.87
N THR A 215 -10.72 11.92 -8.05
CA THR A 215 -11.18 13.19 -7.45
C THR A 215 -10.64 14.40 -8.20
N ASN A 216 -11.09 15.62 -7.87
CA ASN A 216 -10.56 16.85 -8.47
C ASN A 216 -9.04 16.99 -8.29
N LEU A 217 -8.48 16.57 -7.15
CA LEU A 217 -7.02 16.50 -6.97
C LEU A 217 -6.40 15.43 -7.88
N GLY A 218 -7.08 14.30 -8.04
CA GLY A 218 -6.58 13.19 -8.83
C GLY A 218 -6.46 13.49 -10.32
N THR A 219 -7.25 14.40 -10.87
CA THR A 219 -7.07 14.87 -12.26
C THR A 219 -5.78 15.66 -12.42
N ILE A 220 -5.49 16.56 -11.48
CA ILE A 220 -4.22 17.30 -11.41
C ILE A 220 -3.04 16.32 -11.26
N GLN A 221 -3.17 15.34 -10.37
CA GLN A 221 -2.15 14.30 -10.17
C GLN A 221 -1.89 13.50 -11.44
N PHE A 222 -2.93 13.13 -12.19
CA PHE A 222 -2.81 12.38 -13.44
C PHE A 222 -2.05 13.19 -14.49
N ASN A 223 -2.42 14.45 -14.69
CA ASN A 223 -1.77 15.31 -15.68
C ASN A 223 -0.30 15.55 -15.32
N LEU A 224 0.00 15.79 -14.05
CA LEU A 224 1.37 15.93 -13.58
C LEU A 224 2.17 14.64 -13.75
N TYR A 225 1.58 13.50 -13.39
CA TYR A 225 2.20 12.19 -13.60
C TYR A 225 2.58 11.99 -15.08
N MET A 226 1.64 12.20 -16.00
CA MET A 226 1.87 12.00 -17.44
C MET A 226 2.95 12.94 -17.98
N ASN A 227 2.88 14.24 -17.68
CA ASN A 227 3.86 15.22 -18.20
C ASN A 227 5.25 15.02 -17.59
N ILE A 228 5.37 14.77 -16.29
CA ILE A 228 6.67 14.60 -15.63
C ILE A 228 7.33 13.28 -16.03
N GLU A 229 6.56 12.18 -16.07
CA GLU A 229 7.11 10.88 -16.47
C GLU A 229 7.50 10.88 -17.95
N TYR A 230 6.69 11.50 -18.81
CA TYR A 230 7.04 11.65 -20.22
C TYR A 230 8.30 12.49 -20.37
N LEU A 231 8.42 13.63 -19.67
CA LEU A 231 9.63 14.46 -19.67
C LEU A 231 10.86 13.65 -19.25
N ASN A 232 10.76 12.89 -18.16
CA ASN A 232 11.83 12.04 -17.63
C ASN A 232 12.36 11.06 -18.69
N LEU A 233 11.46 10.37 -19.39
CA LEU A 233 11.81 9.43 -20.46
C LEU A 233 12.35 10.15 -21.71
N TYR A 234 11.79 11.32 -22.03
CA TYR A 234 12.19 12.12 -23.19
C TYR A 234 13.60 12.70 -23.05
N LEU A 235 14.13 12.85 -21.82
CA LEU A 235 15.52 13.28 -21.58
C LEU A 235 16.55 12.44 -22.34
N LYS A 236 16.27 11.16 -22.58
CA LYS A 236 17.16 10.29 -23.35
C LYS A 236 17.23 10.69 -24.82
N GLU A 237 16.11 11.12 -25.40
CA GLU A 237 16.07 11.66 -26.76
C GLU A 237 16.78 13.02 -26.82
N ILE A 238 16.65 13.85 -25.77
CA ILE A 238 17.37 15.12 -25.64
C ILE A 238 18.88 14.89 -25.62
N GLN A 239 19.37 13.91 -24.86
CA GLN A 239 20.81 13.58 -24.82
C GLN A 239 21.34 13.26 -26.22
N VAL A 240 20.64 12.41 -26.97
CA VAL A 240 21.05 12.04 -28.34
C VAL A 240 21.03 13.25 -29.26
N LYS A 241 20.05 14.16 -29.12
CA LYS A 241 19.97 15.39 -29.92
C LYS A 241 21.06 16.39 -29.54
N PHE A 242 21.40 16.52 -28.27
CA PHE A 242 22.50 17.35 -27.77
C PHE A 242 23.85 16.87 -28.31
N ALA A 243 24.12 15.56 -28.24
CA ALA A 243 25.33 14.95 -28.79
C ALA A 243 25.45 15.06 -30.32
N ARG A 244 24.36 15.39 -31.02
CA ARG A 244 24.31 15.65 -32.47
C ARG A 244 24.26 17.14 -32.81
N GLU A 245 24.50 18.03 -31.83
CA GLU A 245 24.44 19.50 -31.96
C GLU A 245 23.08 20.06 -32.40
N ASN A 246 21.99 19.30 -32.29
CA ASN A 246 20.64 19.77 -32.60
C ASN A 246 20.02 20.62 -31.48
N ILE A 247 20.63 20.61 -30.29
CA ILE A 247 20.20 21.36 -29.11
C ILE A 247 21.44 22.01 -28.51
N ASN A 248 21.38 23.33 -28.27
CA ASN A 248 22.50 24.09 -27.71
C ASN A 248 22.49 24.05 -26.17
N GLU A 249 23.66 24.28 -25.56
CA GLU A 249 23.81 24.32 -24.11
C GLU A 249 22.93 25.41 -23.45
N ASP A 250 22.79 26.56 -24.10
CA ASP A 250 21.92 27.66 -23.63
C ASP A 250 20.45 27.24 -23.50
N TYR A 251 19.98 26.35 -24.38
CA TYR A 251 18.62 25.84 -24.31
C TYR A 251 18.44 24.92 -23.09
N LEU A 252 19.40 24.03 -22.82
CA LEU A 252 19.40 23.20 -21.62
C LEU A 252 19.45 24.06 -20.35
N LYS A 253 20.24 25.15 -20.38
CA LYS A 253 20.33 26.11 -19.27
C LYS A 253 18.99 26.81 -19.02
N ASN A 254 18.26 27.21 -20.07
CA ASN A 254 16.94 27.79 -19.95
C ASN A 254 15.94 26.80 -19.30
N ILE A 255 15.90 25.56 -19.78
CA ILE A 255 15.05 24.51 -19.17
C ILE A 255 15.38 24.30 -17.69
N ARG A 256 16.67 24.27 -17.34
CA ARG A 256 17.09 24.11 -15.94
C ARG A 256 16.55 25.25 -15.06
N LEU A 257 16.58 26.48 -15.55
CA LEU A 257 16.02 27.65 -14.86
C LEU A 257 14.50 27.54 -14.69
N GLN A 258 13.80 27.09 -15.73
CA GLN A 258 12.36 26.81 -15.66
C GLN A 258 12.02 25.74 -14.60
N ILE A 259 12.82 24.68 -14.51
CA ILE A 259 12.68 23.62 -13.51
C ILE A 259 12.98 24.15 -12.09
N ASP A 260 13.97 25.03 -11.93
CA ASP A 260 14.26 25.68 -10.65
C ASP A 260 13.07 26.50 -10.14
N ASN A 261 12.41 27.26 -11.02
CA ASN A 261 11.20 27.99 -10.67
C ASN A 261 10.08 27.03 -10.21
N ILE A 262 9.93 25.87 -10.88
CA ILE A 262 8.95 24.84 -10.45
C ILE A 262 9.31 24.29 -9.06
N ILE A 263 10.58 24.03 -8.80
CA ILE A 263 11.08 23.53 -7.51
C ILE A 263 10.78 24.53 -6.39
N GLU A 264 11.03 25.82 -6.65
CA GLU A 264 10.80 26.92 -5.72
C GLU A 264 9.30 27.05 -5.38
N ILE A 265 8.44 27.12 -6.40
CA ILE A 265 6.98 27.19 -6.26
C ILE A 265 6.41 26.03 -5.43
N CYS A 266 7.01 24.84 -5.53
CA CYS A 266 6.61 23.64 -4.78
C CYS A 266 7.24 23.57 -3.37
N SER A 267 8.23 24.41 -3.07
CA SER A 267 8.89 24.49 -1.76
C SER A 267 8.21 25.49 -0.82
N GLU A 268 7.60 26.54 -1.38
CA GLU A 268 6.95 27.61 -0.65
C GLU A 268 5.52 27.24 -0.20
N ASN A 269 5.42 26.66 0.98
CA ASN A 269 4.18 26.66 1.78
C ASN A 269 4.21 27.79 2.83
N LYS A 270 4.91 28.89 2.58
CA LYS A 270 5.07 29.99 3.55
C LYS A 270 4.93 31.42 3.01
N VAL A 271 4.51 31.63 1.77
CA VAL A 271 4.23 32.99 1.30
C VAL A 271 2.78 33.07 0.83
N GLU A 272 1.92 33.50 1.76
CA GLU A 272 0.75 34.28 1.39
C GLU A 272 1.23 35.48 0.55
N ASN A 273 0.52 35.75 -0.54
CA ASN A 273 0.57 37.01 -1.29
C ASN A 273 1.83 37.30 -2.12
N ASN A 274 2.13 36.46 -3.11
CA ASN A 274 2.76 36.93 -4.35
C ASN A 274 2.02 36.37 -5.57
N GLU A 275 0.78 36.82 -5.77
CA GLU A 275 0.03 36.62 -7.02
C GLU A 275 0.64 37.39 -8.22
N LYS A 276 1.71 38.18 -8.00
CA LYS A 276 2.26 39.13 -8.98
C LYS A 276 3.46 38.67 -9.83
N THR A 277 3.94 37.44 -9.73
CA THR A 277 5.09 36.97 -10.54
C THR A 277 4.78 35.85 -11.54
N ILE A 278 3.51 35.47 -11.67
CA ILE A 278 3.14 34.22 -12.37
C ILE A 278 2.76 34.44 -13.85
N ASP A 279 2.36 35.65 -14.27
CA ASP A 279 1.64 35.80 -15.55
C ASP A 279 2.40 36.41 -16.74
N ASP A 280 3.56 37.10 -16.61
CA ASP A 280 4.07 37.89 -17.77
C ASP A 280 5.49 37.62 -18.27
N THR A 281 6.37 36.90 -17.56
CA THR A 281 7.79 36.72 -18.01
C THR A 281 8.09 35.42 -18.75
N TYR A 282 7.11 34.55 -18.98
CA TYR A 282 7.36 33.16 -19.43
C TYR A 282 7.14 32.91 -20.94
N TYR A 283 6.62 33.88 -21.70
CA TYR A 283 5.98 33.58 -23.00
C TYR A 283 6.71 33.97 -24.30
N GLU A 284 7.92 34.51 -24.26
CA GLU A 284 8.60 34.96 -25.51
C GLU A 284 9.94 34.27 -25.80
N TYR A 285 9.92 32.95 -26.01
CA TYR A 285 10.92 32.33 -26.87
C TYR A 285 10.23 31.39 -27.85
N LYS A 286 9.83 31.96 -29.00
CA LYS A 286 9.37 31.19 -30.15
C LYS A 286 10.60 30.61 -30.84
N TYR A 287 10.95 29.36 -30.51
CA TYR A 287 12.07 28.68 -31.15
C TYR A 287 11.63 28.15 -32.52
N CYS A 288 12.47 28.25 -33.55
CA CYS A 288 12.16 27.76 -34.90
C CYS A 288 12.21 26.23 -35.06
N ASN A 289 12.43 25.47 -33.98
CA ASN A 289 12.58 24.02 -34.00
C ASN A 289 11.40 23.34 -33.28
N LYS A 290 10.65 22.50 -34.01
CA LYS A 290 9.45 21.80 -33.52
C LYS A 290 9.68 20.99 -32.23
N ASP A 291 10.89 20.47 -32.05
CA ASP A 291 11.26 19.72 -30.84
C ASP A 291 11.41 20.61 -29.61
N LEU A 292 11.87 21.85 -29.80
CA LEU A 292 12.02 22.84 -28.74
C LEU A 292 10.65 23.36 -28.27
N ASP A 293 9.72 23.56 -29.21
CA ASP A 293 8.33 23.91 -28.92
C ASP A 293 7.62 22.80 -28.14
N PHE A 294 7.88 21.54 -28.48
CA PHE A 294 7.26 20.40 -27.80
C PHE A 294 7.68 20.30 -26.32
N LEU A 295 8.97 20.47 -26.01
CA LEU A 295 9.44 20.45 -24.63
C LEU A 295 8.92 21.64 -23.82
N GLN A 296 8.86 22.83 -24.42
CA GLN A 296 8.25 24.01 -23.79
C GLN A 296 6.78 23.78 -23.46
N ASN A 297 6.03 23.10 -24.33
CA ASN A 297 4.64 22.72 -24.06
C ASN A 297 4.52 21.78 -22.85
N ILE A 298 5.41 20.79 -22.70
CA ILE A 298 5.41 19.89 -21.54
C ILE A 298 5.60 20.69 -20.24
N ILE A 299 6.59 21.59 -20.20
CA ILE A 299 6.89 22.42 -19.02
C ILE A 299 5.72 23.34 -18.70
N LYS A 300 5.12 23.96 -19.73
CA LYS A 300 3.92 24.80 -19.58
C LYS A 300 2.75 24.03 -18.96
N GLU A 301 2.47 22.81 -19.44
CA GLU A 301 1.40 21.97 -18.88
C GLU A 301 1.66 21.61 -17.42
N ILE A 302 2.91 21.33 -17.05
CA ILE A 302 3.29 21.08 -15.65
C ILE A 302 2.99 22.31 -14.80
N PHE A 303 3.41 23.50 -15.25
CA PHE A 303 3.18 24.76 -14.55
C PHE A 303 1.69 25.07 -14.36
N LEU A 304 0.88 24.91 -15.41
CA LEU A 304 -0.57 25.10 -15.37
C LEU A 304 -1.23 24.19 -14.33
N ASN A 305 -0.83 22.92 -14.27
CA ASN A 305 -1.37 21.98 -13.29
C ASN A 305 -0.89 22.28 -11.85
N ILE A 306 0.30 22.87 -11.67
CA ILE A 306 0.75 23.39 -10.36
C ILE A 306 -0.07 24.63 -9.94
N LYS A 307 -0.37 25.55 -10.86
CA LYS A 307 -1.27 26.71 -10.59
C LYS A 307 -2.67 26.22 -10.17
N ARG A 308 -3.21 25.21 -10.88
CA ARG A 308 -4.48 24.54 -10.49
C ARG A 308 -4.41 23.91 -9.10
N LEU A 309 -3.27 23.31 -8.73
CA LEU A 309 -3.07 22.73 -7.40
C LEU A 309 -3.06 23.78 -6.29
N LYS A 310 -2.48 24.95 -6.53
CA LYS A 310 -2.51 26.06 -5.56
C LYS A 310 -3.94 26.58 -5.39
N ASN A 311 -4.66 26.77 -6.49
CA ASN A 311 -5.98 27.41 -6.49
C ASN A 311 -7.15 26.50 -6.06
N ILE A 312 -6.99 25.17 -6.04
CA ILE A 312 -8.09 24.27 -5.65
C ILE A 312 -8.51 24.48 -4.18
N ASN A 313 -9.80 24.68 -3.93
CA ASN A 313 -10.36 24.80 -2.60
C ASN A 313 -10.21 23.51 -1.78
N ILE A 314 -9.86 23.62 -0.50
CA ILE A 314 -9.64 22.48 0.42
C ILE A 314 -10.86 21.54 0.52
N LYS A 315 -12.07 22.08 0.35
CA LYS A 315 -13.34 21.32 0.36
C LYS A 315 -13.56 20.50 -0.92
N ASP A 316 -12.93 20.89 -2.02
CA ASP A 316 -13.14 20.29 -3.35
C ASP A 316 -12.07 19.25 -3.70
N ILE A 317 -10.91 19.27 -3.03
CA ILE A 317 -9.79 18.34 -3.24
C ILE A 317 -10.24 16.87 -3.36
N ASN A 318 -11.07 16.42 -2.42
CA ASN A 318 -11.53 15.04 -2.31
C ASN A 318 -12.93 14.79 -2.91
N LYS A 319 -13.52 15.78 -3.58
CA LYS A 319 -14.76 15.57 -4.33
C LYS A 319 -14.46 14.77 -5.58
N ILE A 320 -15.38 13.85 -5.89
CA ILE A 320 -15.29 12.99 -7.05
C ILE A 320 -15.43 13.82 -8.31
N TYR A 321 -14.51 13.63 -9.27
CA TYR A 321 -14.59 14.25 -10.58
C TYR A 321 -15.53 13.44 -11.47
N LYS A 322 -16.64 14.05 -11.90
CA LYS A 322 -17.74 13.31 -12.52
C LYS A 322 -17.50 12.94 -13.99
N GLU A 323 -16.67 13.68 -14.71
CA GLU A 323 -16.46 13.49 -16.16
C GLU A 323 -15.53 12.31 -16.48
N TRP A 324 -14.65 11.95 -15.53
CA TRP A 324 -13.75 10.81 -15.69
C TRP A 324 -14.40 9.58 -15.08
N GLU A 325 -15.11 8.83 -15.93
CA GLU A 325 -15.71 7.56 -15.56
C GLU A 325 -14.68 6.43 -15.65
N ARG A 326 -14.83 5.44 -14.78
CA ARG A 326 -14.04 4.21 -14.78
C ARG A 326 -14.64 3.26 -15.80
N ASP A 327 -13.79 2.52 -16.50
CA ASP A 327 -14.25 1.49 -17.40
C ASP A 327 -14.63 0.19 -16.66
N ASP A 328 -15.46 -0.63 -17.29
CA ASP A 328 -16.15 -1.78 -16.71
C ASP A 328 -15.26 -3.03 -16.52
N PHE A 329 -13.94 -2.94 -16.71
CA PHE A 329 -13.02 -4.07 -16.52
C PHE A 329 -13.06 -4.65 -15.11
N ASP A 330 -13.44 -3.83 -14.13
CA ASP A 330 -13.53 -4.21 -12.72
C ASP A 330 -14.96 -4.55 -12.25
N LYS A 331 -15.94 -4.68 -13.17
CA LYS A 331 -17.29 -5.10 -12.80
C LYS A 331 -17.25 -6.49 -12.19
N THR A 332 -17.88 -6.61 -11.02
CA THR A 332 -17.88 -7.79 -10.16
C THR A 332 -18.21 -9.07 -10.92
N SER A 333 -19.06 -9.06 -11.95
CA SER A 333 -19.44 -10.27 -12.70
C SER A 333 -18.33 -10.88 -13.58
N LYS A 334 -17.55 -10.06 -14.33
CA LYS A 334 -16.41 -10.55 -15.13
C LYS A 334 -15.21 -10.87 -14.24
N VAL A 335 -15.06 -10.11 -13.17
CA VAL A 335 -13.98 -10.21 -12.19
C VAL A 335 -14.20 -11.36 -11.20
N PHE A 336 -15.44 -11.80 -10.94
CA PHE A 336 -15.73 -12.98 -10.11
C PHE A 336 -15.15 -14.25 -10.74
N LYS A 337 -15.27 -14.40 -12.08
CA LYS A 337 -14.66 -15.52 -12.83
C LYS A 337 -13.14 -15.46 -12.78
N GLU A 338 -12.52 -14.28 -12.82
CA GLU A 338 -11.06 -14.15 -12.64
C GLU A 338 -10.60 -14.40 -11.20
N TYR A 339 -11.39 -13.99 -10.21
CA TYR A 339 -11.06 -14.20 -8.81
C TYR A 339 -11.20 -15.67 -8.39
N LEU A 340 -12.17 -16.41 -8.93
CA LEU A 340 -12.38 -17.82 -8.61
C LEU A 340 -11.41 -18.77 -9.33
N ARG A 341 -10.39 -18.25 -10.01
CA ARG A 341 -9.31 -19.09 -10.54
C ARG A 341 -8.57 -19.76 -9.39
N VAL A 342 -8.71 -21.08 -9.33
CA VAL A 342 -8.04 -21.96 -8.35
C VAL A 342 -6.52 -21.82 -8.43
N ASP A 343 -5.99 -21.50 -9.61
CA ASP A 343 -4.56 -21.28 -9.84
C ASP A 343 -4.03 -19.94 -9.34
N SER A 344 -4.90 -19.02 -8.95
CA SER A 344 -4.49 -17.72 -8.46
C SER A 344 -3.80 -17.83 -7.10
N ILE A 345 -2.77 -17.01 -6.90
CA ILE A 345 -2.10 -16.87 -5.59
C ILE A 345 -3.09 -16.56 -4.46
N ARG A 346 -4.13 -15.78 -4.75
CA ARG A 346 -5.15 -15.37 -3.77
C ARG A 346 -5.95 -16.58 -3.27
N PHE A 347 -6.40 -17.43 -4.19
CA PHE A 347 -7.15 -18.64 -3.85
C PHE A 347 -6.28 -19.64 -3.10
N LYS A 348 -5.09 -19.97 -3.64
CA LYS A 348 -4.15 -20.92 -3.00
C LYS A 348 -3.78 -20.49 -1.58
N PHE A 349 -3.50 -19.20 -1.40
CA PHE A 349 -3.19 -18.65 -0.08
C PHE A 349 -4.39 -18.68 0.87
N ALA A 350 -5.57 -18.26 0.42
CA ALA A 350 -6.78 -18.28 1.24
C ALA A 350 -7.15 -19.70 1.68
N MET A 351 -7.09 -20.68 0.77
CA MET A 351 -7.34 -22.09 1.09
C MET A 351 -6.32 -22.66 2.06
N ARG A 352 -5.00 -22.42 1.82
CA ARG A 352 -3.96 -22.86 2.76
C ARG A 352 -4.22 -22.31 4.15
N MET A 353 -4.49 -21.01 4.26
CA MET A 353 -4.75 -20.37 5.55
C MET A 353 -6.01 -20.89 6.22
N ALA A 354 -7.09 -21.08 5.47
CA ALA A 354 -8.33 -21.65 5.99
C ALA A 354 -8.10 -23.04 6.57
N VAL A 355 -7.55 -23.97 5.78
CA VAL A 355 -7.30 -25.35 6.23
C VAL A 355 -6.42 -25.39 7.47
N VAL A 356 -5.28 -24.70 7.45
CA VAL A 356 -4.29 -24.80 8.53
C VAL A 356 -4.79 -24.14 9.82
N LEU A 357 -5.46 -22.98 9.73
CA LEU A 357 -5.98 -22.32 10.91
C LEU A 357 -7.22 -23.03 11.48
N THR A 358 -8.10 -23.57 10.65
CA THR A 358 -9.21 -24.41 11.11
C THR A 358 -8.68 -25.62 11.89
N ILE A 359 -7.66 -26.32 11.36
CA ILE A 359 -7.04 -27.44 12.08
C ILE A 359 -6.41 -26.95 13.39
N ALA A 360 -5.72 -25.81 13.39
CA ALA A 360 -5.10 -25.26 14.59
C ALA A 360 -6.12 -24.82 15.66
N LEU A 361 -7.23 -24.21 15.25
CA LEU A 361 -8.32 -23.77 16.14
C LEU A 361 -9.10 -24.97 16.69
N PHE A 362 -9.42 -25.95 15.84
CA PHE A 362 -10.03 -27.21 16.26
C PHE A 362 -9.13 -27.96 17.26
N SER A 363 -7.83 -28.09 16.96
CA SER A 363 -6.87 -28.71 17.88
C SER A 363 -6.77 -27.94 19.20
N ALA A 364 -6.83 -26.60 19.14
CA ALA A 364 -6.82 -25.76 20.34
C ALA A 364 -8.06 -25.98 21.22
N GLU A 365 -9.23 -26.15 20.60
CA GLU A 365 -10.48 -26.41 21.30
C GLU A 365 -10.53 -27.81 21.91
N VAL A 366 -10.05 -28.83 21.19
CA VAL A 366 -10.02 -30.22 21.67
C VAL A 366 -9.01 -30.41 22.80
N LEU A 367 -7.81 -29.83 22.68
CA LEU A 367 -6.75 -29.99 23.68
C LEU A 367 -6.99 -29.14 24.92
N GLY A 368 -7.69 -28.01 24.79
CA GLY A 368 -7.99 -27.10 25.90
C GLY A 368 -6.76 -26.51 26.59
N PHE A 369 -5.57 -26.61 25.98
CA PHE A 369 -4.33 -26.23 26.66
C PHE A 369 -4.27 -24.72 26.93
N TYR A 370 -3.76 -24.39 28.11
CA TYR A 370 -3.62 -23.02 28.55
C TYR A 370 -2.76 -22.20 27.57
N LYS A 371 -3.24 -21.02 27.15
CA LYS A 371 -2.56 -20.08 26.20
C LYS A 371 -2.22 -20.64 24.82
N ILE A 372 -2.89 -21.71 24.38
CA ILE A 372 -2.71 -22.30 23.03
C ILE A 372 -2.91 -21.31 21.87
N ILE A 373 -3.62 -20.20 22.12
CA ILE A 373 -3.76 -19.07 21.19
C ILE A 373 -2.43 -18.53 20.65
N TRP A 374 -1.33 -18.64 21.41
CA TRP A 374 -0.01 -18.21 20.95
C TRP A 374 0.54 -19.06 19.80
N ALA A 375 0.15 -20.33 19.70
CA ALA A 375 0.47 -21.17 18.55
C ALA A 375 -0.35 -20.72 17.33
N VAL A 376 -1.66 -20.56 17.49
CA VAL A 376 -2.59 -20.14 16.42
C VAL A 376 -2.20 -18.78 15.84
N ILE A 377 -1.89 -17.79 16.69
CA ILE A 377 -1.43 -16.46 16.24
C ILE A 377 -0.06 -16.53 15.57
N THR A 378 0.81 -17.46 15.99
CA THR A 378 2.08 -17.69 15.31
C THR A 378 1.84 -18.24 13.90
N VAL A 379 0.93 -19.20 13.74
CA VAL A 379 0.52 -19.71 12.42
C VAL A 379 0.01 -18.57 11.53
N MET A 380 -0.96 -17.80 12.03
CA MET A 380 -1.57 -16.70 11.28
C MET A 380 -0.56 -15.61 10.88
N SER A 381 0.31 -15.21 11.81
CA SER A 381 1.17 -14.05 11.62
C SER A 381 2.38 -14.34 10.72
N VAL A 382 2.90 -15.58 10.75
CA VAL A 382 4.07 -16.01 10.01
C VAL A 382 3.70 -16.43 8.59
N MET A 383 2.63 -17.19 8.39
CA MET A 383 2.27 -17.70 7.08
C MET A 383 2.02 -16.58 6.07
N GLN A 384 2.75 -16.59 4.97
CA GLN A 384 2.67 -15.61 3.88
C GLN A 384 2.17 -16.28 2.59
N PRO A 385 1.72 -15.51 1.59
CA PRO A 385 1.34 -16.07 0.29
C PRO A 385 2.49 -16.83 -0.39
N TYR A 386 3.71 -16.30 -0.31
CA TYR A 386 4.89 -16.90 -0.92
C TYR A 386 5.65 -17.80 0.04
N TYR A 387 6.22 -18.86 -0.54
CA TYR A 387 7.06 -19.81 0.18
C TYR A 387 8.26 -19.12 0.85
N GLU A 388 8.99 -18.29 0.09
CA GLU A 388 10.20 -17.62 0.52
C GLU A 388 9.93 -16.59 1.62
N ASP A 389 8.84 -15.83 1.51
CA ASP A 389 8.43 -14.85 2.51
C ASP A 389 8.04 -15.53 3.84
N THR A 390 7.45 -16.73 3.78
CA THR A 390 7.09 -17.50 4.99
C THR A 390 8.34 -17.97 5.73
N ILE A 391 9.39 -18.39 5.01
CA ILE A 391 10.68 -18.75 5.62
C ILE A 391 11.31 -17.52 6.28
N LYS A 392 11.32 -16.38 5.59
CA LYS A 392 11.86 -15.13 6.13
C LYS A 392 11.13 -14.73 7.42
N LYS A 393 9.80 -14.76 7.42
CA LYS A 393 9.01 -14.45 8.62
C LYS A 393 9.16 -15.46 9.74
N THR A 394 9.42 -16.72 9.42
CA THR A 394 9.74 -17.74 10.42
C THR A 394 11.00 -17.35 11.20
N LYS A 395 12.08 -16.97 10.49
CA LYS A 395 13.32 -16.48 11.11
C LYS A 395 13.08 -15.23 11.96
N ASP A 396 12.36 -14.25 11.42
CA ASP A 396 12.03 -13.02 12.14
C ASP A 396 11.21 -13.27 13.40
N ARG A 397 10.27 -14.24 13.38
CA ARG A 397 9.44 -14.64 14.52
C ARG A 397 10.29 -15.28 15.62
N ILE A 398 11.25 -16.13 15.26
CA ILE A 398 12.19 -16.75 16.19
C ILE A 398 13.01 -15.65 16.87
N ILE A 399 13.70 -14.81 16.09
CA ILE A 399 14.55 -13.74 16.62
C ILE A 399 13.74 -12.81 17.55
N GLY A 400 12.57 -12.38 17.09
CA GLY A 400 11.72 -11.47 17.88
C GLY A 400 11.24 -12.08 19.20
N ASN A 401 10.83 -13.35 19.23
CA ASN A 401 10.35 -13.97 20.47
C ASN A 401 11.49 -14.37 21.41
N VAL A 402 12.65 -14.80 20.90
CA VAL A 402 13.83 -15.10 21.74
C VAL A 402 14.27 -13.83 22.48
N VAL A 403 14.42 -12.71 21.76
CA VAL A 403 14.79 -11.44 22.38
C VAL A 403 13.71 -10.96 23.36
N ALA A 404 12.42 -11.13 23.02
CA ALA A 404 11.32 -10.77 23.92
C ALA A 404 11.38 -11.55 25.23
N ILE A 405 11.54 -12.87 25.15
CA ILE A 405 11.57 -13.76 26.31
C ILE A 405 12.74 -13.44 27.23
N ILE A 406 13.95 -13.26 26.68
CA ILE A 406 15.13 -12.87 27.45
C ILE A 406 14.89 -11.53 28.13
N PHE A 407 14.41 -10.54 27.38
CA PHE A 407 14.15 -9.20 27.91
C PHE A 407 13.11 -9.23 29.03
N THR A 408 11.93 -9.80 28.80
CA THR A 408 10.85 -9.82 29.80
C THR A 408 11.19 -10.71 30.98
N GLY A 409 11.84 -11.85 30.75
CA GLY A 409 12.21 -12.80 31.79
C GLY A 409 13.26 -12.25 32.75
N VAL A 410 14.20 -11.44 32.27
CA VAL A 410 15.18 -10.76 33.15
C VAL A 410 14.54 -9.58 33.86
N ILE A 411 13.93 -8.67 33.10
CA ILE A 411 13.54 -7.36 33.62
C ILE A 411 12.35 -7.43 34.58
N ILE A 412 11.34 -8.25 34.27
CA ILE A 412 10.14 -8.34 35.11
C ILE A 412 10.45 -9.11 36.40
N ASN A 413 11.32 -10.15 36.34
CA ASN A 413 11.73 -10.88 37.54
C ASN A 413 12.60 -10.02 38.48
N ILE A 414 13.42 -9.10 37.97
CA ILE A 414 14.26 -8.22 38.81
C ILE A 414 13.41 -7.14 39.50
N ILE A 415 12.51 -6.48 38.76
CA ILE A 415 11.81 -5.28 39.26
C ILE A 415 10.51 -5.64 39.97
N ASN A 416 9.87 -6.74 39.58
CA ASN A 416 8.67 -7.36 40.19
C ASN A 416 7.58 -6.38 40.68
N THR A 417 7.31 -5.30 39.94
CA THR A 417 6.23 -4.35 40.27
C THR A 417 5.20 -4.26 39.15
N LYS A 418 3.91 -4.21 39.55
CA LYS A 418 2.77 -4.11 38.64
C LYS A 418 2.81 -2.84 37.79
N TYR A 419 3.14 -1.69 38.40
CA TYR A 419 3.26 -0.40 37.70
C TYR A 419 4.31 -0.45 36.60
N PHE A 420 5.48 -1.04 36.89
CA PHE A 420 6.55 -1.15 35.91
C PHE A 420 6.17 -2.09 34.74
N THR A 421 5.47 -3.19 35.03
CA THR A 421 4.95 -4.10 34.01
C THR A 421 3.94 -3.39 33.09
N ILE A 422 3.05 -2.57 33.64
CA ILE A 422 2.11 -1.74 32.87
C ILE A 422 2.86 -0.70 32.01
N THR A 423 3.90 -0.08 32.54
CA THR A 423 4.74 0.86 31.77
C THR A 423 5.40 0.18 30.58
N ILE A 424 5.97 -1.01 30.76
CA ILE A 424 6.55 -1.80 29.65
C ILE A 424 5.46 -2.19 28.64
N LEU A 425 4.28 -2.61 29.11
CA LEU A 425 3.14 -2.92 28.24
C LEU A 425 2.77 -1.73 27.35
N VAL A 426 2.65 -0.54 27.94
CA VAL A 426 2.32 0.69 27.20
C VAL A 426 3.43 1.02 26.19
N ILE A 427 4.69 1.07 26.62
CA ILE A 427 5.83 1.40 25.75
C ILE A 427 5.93 0.41 24.57
N SER A 428 5.84 -0.90 24.85
CA SER A 428 5.88 -1.92 23.81
C SER A 428 4.71 -1.82 22.83
N THR A 429 3.51 -1.45 23.32
CA THR A 429 2.33 -1.23 22.46
C THR A 429 2.55 -0.06 21.49
N TYR A 430 3.18 1.02 21.91
CA TYR A 430 3.56 2.11 21.00
C TYR A 430 4.62 1.64 20.00
N LEU A 431 5.69 1.00 20.49
CA LEU A 431 6.81 0.54 19.67
C LEU A 431 6.41 -0.50 18.62
N LEU A 432 5.33 -1.26 18.84
CA LEU A 432 4.73 -2.15 17.84
C LEU A 432 4.45 -1.44 16.51
N PHE A 433 4.05 -0.16 16.56
CA PHE A 433 3.72 0.65 15.39
C PHE A 433 4.88 1.53 14.88
N ALA A 434 6.04 1.45 15.53
CA ALA A 434 7.21 2.28 15.23
C ALA A 434 8.07 1.72 14.08
N PHE A 435 8.01 0.42 13.83
CA PHE A 435 8.92 -0.27 12.91
C PHE A 435 8.19 -0.94 11.75
N LYS A 436 8.89 -1.06 10.61
CA LYS A 436 8.44 -1.87 9.46
C LYS A 436 9.00 -3.29 9.50
N ASP A 437 10.13 -3.50 10.17
CA ASP A 437 10.80 -4.80 10.27
C ASP A 437 9.96 -5.77 11.11
N TYR A 438 9.62 -6.92 10.54
CA TYR A 438 8.73 -7.88 11.20
C TYR A 438 9.34 -8.49 12.46
N SER A 439 10.67 -8.65 12.54
CA SER A 439 11.35 -9.10 13.76
C SER A 439 11.10 -8.15 14.95
N LYS A 440 11.18 -6.83 14.71
CA LYS A 440 10.89 -5.79 15.72
C LYS A 440 9.39 -5.74 16.06
N ILE A 441 8.52 -5.83 15.06
CA ILE A 441 7.06 -5.91 15.31
C ILE A 441 6.73 -7.13 16.17
N SER A 442 7.32 -8.29 15.85
CA SER A 442 7.12 -9.53 16.59
C SER A 442 7.70 -9.45 18.01
N LEU A 443 8.84 -8.81 18.20
CA LEU A 443 9.45 -8.54 19.51
C LEU A 443 8.50 -7.73 20.39
N PHE A 444 8.06 -6.55 19.95
CA PHE A 444 7.22 -5.69 20.76
C PHE A 444 5.83 -6.27 20.98
N ALA A 445 5.24 -6.93 19.98
CA ALA A 445 4.00 -7.68 20.17
C ALA A 445 4.15 -8.81 21.20
N ALA A 446 5.33 -9.45 21.25
CA ALA A 446 5.61 -10.48 22.23
C ALA A 446 5.75 -9.91 23.64
N ILE A 447 6.52 -8.83 23.80
CA ILE A 447 6.64 -8.11 25.08
C ILE A 447 5.27 -7.67 25.57
N SER A 448 4.46 -6.99 24.74
CA SER A 448 3.12 -6.54 25.14
C SER A 448 2.24 -7.72 25.55
N SER A 449 2.28 -8.83 24.82
CA SER A 449 1.47 -10.02 25.13
C SER A 449 1.91 -10.74 26.41
N ILE A 450 3.21 -10.80 26.70
CA ILE A 450 3.75 -11.38 27.95
C ILE A 450 3.36 -10.47 29.11
N CYS A 451 3.64 -9.17 29.01
CA CYS A 451 3.32 -8.20 30.07
C CYS A 451 1.83 -8.17 30.39
N LEU A 452 0.95 -8.25 29.38
CA LEU A 452 -0.49 -8.30 29.61
C LEU A 452 -0.90 -9.57 30.38
N SER A 453 -0.30 -10.72 30.05
CA SER A 453 -0.62 -11.98 30.72
C SER A 453 0.02 -12.09 32.12
N SER A 454 1.17 -11.46 32.34
CA SER A 454 1.86 -11.48 33.63
C SER A 454 1.22 -10.59 34.69
N LEU A 455 0.18 -9.82 34.34
CA LEU A 455 -0.62 -9.07 35.32
C LEU A 455 -1.51 -9.97 36.19
N SER A 456 -1.85 -11.17 35.69
CA SER A 456 -2.69 -12.13 36.39
C SER A 456 -1.97 -13.43 36.74
N GLU A 457 -0.79 -13.68 36.18
CA GLU A 457 -0.08 -14.96 36.35
C GLU A 457 1.43 -14.83 36.44
N SER A 458 2.08 -15.90 36.92
CA SER A 458 3.53 -15.95 37.03
C SER A 458 4.20 -15.92 35.65
N ILE A 459 5.22 -15.07 35.53
CA ILE A 459 5.92 -14.87 34.27
C ILE A 459 6.70 -16.12 33.83
N ASN A 460 7.25 -16.90 34.77
CA ASN A 460 8.04 -18.08 34.44
C ASN A 460 7.21 -19.15 33.73
N ILE A 461 5.96 -19.37 34.17
CA ILE A 461 5.01 -20.26 33.52
C ILE A 461 4.66 -19.73 32.12
N LEU A 462 4.42 -18.43 32.00
CA LEU A 462 4.10 -17.80 30.71
C LEU A 462 5.25 -17.90 29.70
N ILE A 463 6.50 -17.72 30.14
CA ILE A 463 7.67 -17.86 29.27
C ILE A 463 7.76 -19.30 28.73
N PHE A 464 7.58 -20.30 29.61
CA PHE A 464 7.62 -21.70 29.21
C PHE A 464 6.59 -22.04 28.13
N TYR A 465 5.31 -21.67 28.35
CA TYR A 465 4.26 -21.86 27.34
C TYR A 465 4.56 -21.11 26.04
N ARG A 466 5.15 -19.92 26.11
CA ARG A 466 5.47 -19.14 24.92
C ARG A 466 6.50 -19.81 24.04
N VAL A 467 7.56 -20.36 24.63
CA VAL A 467 8.60 -21.09 23.89
C VAL A 467 7.96 -22.26 23.13
N ILE A 468 7.20 -23.11 23.84
CA ILE A 468 6.57 -24.30 23.25
C ILE A 468 5.62 -23.91 22.12
N TYR A 469 4.66 -23.01 22.37
CA TYR A 469 3.64 -22.68 21.38
C TYR A 469 4.17 -21.92 20.17
N VAL A 470 5.21 -21.09 20.34
CA VAL A 470 5.87 -20.46 19.19
C VAL A 470 6.56 -21.53 18.33
N ILE A 471 7.27 -22.48 18.94
CA ILE A 471 7.92 -23.57 18.20
C ILE A 471 6.89 -24.43 17.47
N VAL A 472 5.83 -24.86 18.15
CA VAL A 472 4.75 -25.66 17.56
C VAL A 472 4.10 -24.92 16.39
N GLY A 473 3.75 -23.64 16.57
CA GLY A 473 3.17 -22.83 15.49
C GLY A 473 4.11 -22.70 14.29
N LEU A 474 5.41 -22.55 14.51
CA LEU A 474 6.40 -22.48 13.44
C LEU A 474 6.57 -23.80 12.69
N ILE A 475 6.56 -24.94 13.38
CA ILE A 475 6.61 -26.27 12.77
C ILE A 475 5.39 -26.47 11.86
N ILE A 476 4.19 -26.18 12.36
CA ILE A 476 2.94 -26.26 11.59
C ILE A 476 3.04 -25.42 10.32
N VAL A 477 3.53 -24.18 10.43
CA VAL A 477 3.68 -23.28 9.28
C VAL A 477 4.67 -23.83 8.26
N LEU A 478 5.82 -24.34 8.69
CA LEU A 478 6.83 -24.86 7.77
C LEU A 478 6.33 -26.10 7.00
N ILE A 479 5.62 -27.00 7.69
CA ILE A 479 4.99 -28.18 7.07
C ILE A 479 3.92 -27.71 6.07
N ALA A 480 2.98 -26.88 6.51
CA ALA A 480 1.91 -26.37 5.65
C ALA A 480 2.44 -25.60 4.43
N ASN A 481 3.48 -24.78 4.61
CA ASN A 481 4.08 -24.00 3.53
C ASN A 481 4.72 -24.89 2.45
N LYS A 482 5.20 -26.09 2.82
CA LYS A 482 5.77 -27.06 1.89
C LYS A 482 4.71 -27.89 1.17
N PHE A 483 3.66 -28.33 1.87
CA PHE A 483 2.74 -29.35 1.35
C PHE A 483 1.36 -28.84 0.92
N ILE A 484 0.86 -27.76 1.51
CA ILE A 484 -0.51 -27.28 1.28
C ILE A 484 -0.46 -26.09 0.31
N PHE A 485 -0.92 -26.27 -0.92
CA PHE A 485 -0.96 -25.22 -1.96
C PHE A 485 0.32 -24.35 -2.06
N PRO A 486 1.50 -24.96 -2.29
CA PRO A 486 2.75 -24.20 -2.37
C PRO A 486 2.70 -23.20 -3.53
N TYR A 487 3.28 -22.01 -3.32
CA TYR A 487 3.36 -20.97 -4.33
C TYR A 487 4.67 -20.21 -4.18
N ARG A 488 5.50 -20.20 -5.23
CA ARG A 488 6.82 -19.56 -5.19
C ARG A 488 6.75 -18.13 -5.70
N LEU A 489 7.69 -17.31 -5.26
CA LEU A 489 7.77 -15.93 -5.70
C LEU A 489 7.94 -15.79 -7.22
N LYS A 490 8.75 -16.66 -7.83
CA LYS A 490 8.99 -16.67 -9.29
C LYS A 490 7.71 -16.88 -10.08
N ASP A 491 6.86 -17.81 -9.68
CA ASP A 491 5.55 -18.05 -10.31
C ASP A 491 4.68 -16.78 -10.26
N GLY A 492 4.75 -16.05 -9.13
CA GLY A 492 4.08 -14.76 -8.94
C GLY A 492 4.62 -13.62 -9.80
N LEU A 493 5.86 -13.69 -10.26
CA LEU A 493 6.45 -12.74 -11.20
C LEU A 493 5.97 -13.04 -12.62
N VAL A 494 6.01 -14.32 -13.04
CA VAL A 494 5.55 -14.77 -14.37
C VAL A 494 4.08 -14.44 -14.58
N GLN A 495 3.20 -14.84 -13.66
CA GLN A 495 1.77 -14.52 -13.75
C GLN A 495 1.48 -13.01 -13.80
N LEU A 496 2.29 -12.20 -13.12
CA LEU A 496 2.13 -10.76 -13.12
C LEU A 496 2.60 -10.14 -14.44
N LYS A 497 3.71 -10.64 -15.02
CA LYS A 497 4.18 -10.26 -16.36
C LYS A 497 3.12 -10.58 -17.42
N GLU A 498 2.58 -11.80 -17.43
CA GLU A 498 1.50 -12.19 -18.34
C GLU A 498 0.25 -11.33 -18.18
N LYS A 499 -0.07 -10.95 -16.94
CA LYS A 499 -1.19 -10.03 -16.67
C LYS A 499 -0.91 -8.65 -17.27
N ILE A 500 0.31 -8.12 -17.18
CA ILE A 500 0.69 -6.83 -17.79
C ILE A 500 0.52 -6.90 -19.30
N ILE A 501 1.07 -7.93 -19.95
CA ILE A 501 0.94 -8.13 -21.42
C ILE A 501 -0.52 -8.18 -21.88
N ARG A 502 -1.41 -8.81 -21.09
CA ARG A 502 -2.85 -8.81 -21.39
C ARG A 502 -3.46 -7.41 -21.31
N TYR A 503 -3.08 -6.61 -20.31
CA TYR A 503 -3.56 -5.24 -20.18
C TYR A 503 -2.97 -4.32 -21.25
N ASP A 504 -1.74 -4.57 -21.70
CA ASP A 504 -1.14 -3.88 -22.85
C ASP A 504 -1.96 -4.12 -24.12
N ASN A 505 -2.44 -5.35 -24.34
CA ASN A 505 -3.34 -5.65 -25.44
C ASN A 505 -4.67 -4.88 -25.36
N TYR A 506 -5.28 -4.82 -24.18
CA TYR A 506 -6.47 -4.00 -23.97
C TYR A 506 -6.18 -2.51 -24.18
N PHE A 507 -4.99 -2.03 -23.81
CA PHE A 507 -4.56 -0.67 -24.04
C PHE A 507 -4.46 -0.37 -25.53
N ILE A 508 -3.78 -1.23 -26.30
CA ILE A 508 -3.66 -1.09 -27.76
C ILE A 508 -5.03 -1.08 -28.44
N GLU A 509 -5.91 -2.01 -28.07
CA GLU A 509 -7.29 -2.05 -28.58
C GLU A 509 -8.02 -0.73 -28.29
N SER A 510 -7.89 -0.20 -27.08
CA SER A 510 -8.51 1.06 -26.68
C SER A 510 -8.00 2.26 -27.48
N ILE A 511 -6.69 2.29 -27.78
CA ILE A 511 -6.08 3.31 -28.64
C ILE A 511 -6.66 3.23 -30.05
N LYS A 512 -6.69 2.03 -30.65
CA LYS A 512 -7.24 1.81 -32.00
C LYS A 512 -8.71 2.22 -32.09
N GLU A 513 -9.52 1.85 -31.12
CA GLU A 513 -10.94 2.26 -31.08
C GLU A 513 -11.09 3.78 -30.93
N ASN A 514 -10.27 4.43 -30.10
CA ASN A 514 -10.36 5.87 -29.87
C ASN A 514 -9.89 6.68 -31.09
N LEU A 515 -8.95 6.16 -31.87
CA LEU A 515 -8.56 6.73 -33.18
C LEU A 515 -9.71 6.70 -34.21
N VAL A 516 -10.71 5.84 -34.03
CA VAL A 516 -11.87 5.72 -34.93
C VAL A 516 -13.08 6.48 -34.39
N HIS A 517 -13.39 6.36 -33.09
CA HIS A 517 -14.66 6.82 -32.51
C HIS A 517 -14.54 8.02 -31.54
N LYS A 518 -13.33 8.56 -31.28
CA LYS A 518 -13.05 9.75 -30.45
C LYS A 518 -13.78 9.85 -29.09
N ASN A 519 -14.14 8.73 -28.46
CA ASN A 519 -14.99 8.72 -27.25
C ASN A 519 -14.49 7.79 -26.12
N LYS A 520 -13.24 7.31 -26.16
CA LYS A 520 -12.71 6.31 -25.20
C LYS A 520 -11.49 6.77 -24.40
N GLU A 521 -11.28 8.08 -24.24
CA GLU A 521 -10.14 8.61 -23.46
C GLU A 521 -10.12 8.14 -22.00
N ASN A 522 -11.28 8.01 -21.37
CA ASN A 522 -11.39 7.55 -19.99
C ASN A 522 -10.87 6.11 -19.81
N ARG A 523 -11.13 5.23 -20.79
CA ARG A 523 -10.61 3.86 -20.83
C ARG A 523 -9.08 3.84 -20.90
N ILE A 524 -8.50 4.73 -21.70
CA ILE A 524 -7.04 4.89 -21.83
C ILE A 524 -6.44 5.38 -20.51
N ARG A 525 -7.01 6.43 -19.89
CA ARG A 525 -6.58 6.93 -18.56
C ARG A 525 -6.61 5.82 -17.51
N ASP A 526 -7.66 4.99 -17.53
CA ASP A 526 -7.82 3.89 -16.59
C ASP A 526 -6.77 2.79 -16.76
N LEU A 527 -6.50 2.39 -18.00
CA LEU A 527 -5.50 1.36 -18.32
C LEU A 527 -4.08 1.82 -18.01
N ILE A 528 -3.72 3.08 -18.29
CA ILE A 528 -2.41 3.64 -17.93
C ILE A 528 -2.16 3.46 -16.43
N VAL A 529 -3.08 3.92 -15.58
CA VAL A 529 -2.90 3.80 -14.12
C VAL A 529 -2.81 2.34 -13.68
N HIS A 530 -3.65 1.45 -14.23
CA HIS A 530 -3.59 0.03 -13.88
C HIS A 530 -2.28 -0.64 -14.26
N ILE A 531 -1.80 -0.42 -15.48
CA ILE A 531 -0.56 -1.03 -15.97
C ILE A 531 0.62 -0.50 -15.18
N THR A 532 0.70 0.81 -14.94
CA THR A 532 1.71 1.44 -14.09
C THR A 532 1.74 0.85 -12.68
N LEU A 533 0.58 0.53 -12.10
CA LEU A 533 0.48 -0.12 -10.80
C LEU A 533 0.89 -1.59 -10.81
N LEU A 534 0.59 -2.32 -11.89
CA LEU A 534 1.05 -3.70 -12.07
C LEU A 534 2.57 -3.74 -12.24
N ASN A 535 3.15 -2.79 -12.97
CA ASN A 535 4.59 -2.60 -13.09
C ASN A 535 5.25 -2.28 -11.75
N GLU A 536 4.69 -1.35 -10.98
CA GLU A 536 5.21 -1.05 -9.63
C GLU A 536 5.17 -2.28 -8.74
N LYS A 537 4.08 -3.04 -8.81
CA LYS A 537 3.96 -4.30 -8.08
C LYS A 537 4.98 -5.34 -8.55
N LEU A 538 5.28 -5.41 -9.84
CA LEU A 538 6.28 -6.31 -10.40
C LEU A 538 7.69 -5.90 -9.95
N TYR A 539 7.99 -4.61 -9.99
CA TYR A 539 9.22 -4.01 -9.52
C TYR A 539 9.49 -4.35 -8.05
N LEU A 540 8.53 -4.06 -7.17
CA LEU A 540 8.65 -4.31 -5.72
C LEU A 540 8.89 -5.80 -5.40
N ARG A 541 8.29 -6.71 -6.17
CA ARG A 541 8.53 -8.15 -6.04
C ARG A 541 9.90 -8.56 -6.58
N ASN A 542 10.32 -7.96 -7.69
CA ASN A 542 11.60 -8.25 -8.30
C ASN A 542 12.79 -7.78 -7.44
N LEU A 543 12.61 -6.81 -6.53
CA LEU A 543 13.65 -6.45 -5.55
C LEU A 543 14.18 -7.66 -4.74
N GLN A 544 13.34 -8.67 -4.52
CA GLN A 544 13.73 -9.90 -3.82
C GLN A 544 14.45 -10.91 -4.74
N CYS A 545 14.02 -11.04 -6.00
CA CYS A 545 14.60 -11.99 -6.96
C CYS A 545 15.82 -11.45 -7.72
N LYS A 546 15.93 -10.12 -7.84
CA LYS A 546 16.97 -9.39 -8.57
C LYS A 546 17.14 -9.85 -10.03
N ASP A 547 16.03 -10.16 -10.72
CA ASP A 547 16.06 -10.58 -12.12
C ASP A 547 16.20 -9.36 -13.05
N LYS A 548 17.30 -9.28 -13.80
CA LYS A 548 17.55 -8.15 -14.72
C LYS A 548 16.53 -8.08 -15.86
N LYS A 549 16.07 -9.23 -16.39
CA LYS A 549 15.12 -9.28 -17.51
C LYS A 549 13.77 -8.68 -17.14
N ILE A 550 13.37 -8.82 -15.87
CA ILE A 550 12.14 -8.23 -15.36
C ILE A 550 12.25 -6.70 -15.26
N ASN A 551 13.41 -6.18 -14.83
CA ASN A 551 13.64 -4.73 -14.80
C ASN A 551 13.62 -4.13 -16.21
N GLU A 552 14.27 -4.81 -17.17
CA GLU A 552 14.22 -4.41 -18.58
C GLU A 552 12.78 -4.40 -19.12
N PHE A 553 11.99 -5.45 -18.85
CA PHE A 553 10.57 -5.50 -19.22
C PHE A 553 9.77 -4.34 -18.61
N ILE A 554 9.95 -4.04 -17.32
CA ILE A 554 9.25 -2.93 -16.64
C ILE A 554 9.59 -1.60 -17.30
N ASN A 555 10.86 -1.36 -17.60
CA ASN A 555 11.31 -0.10 -18.21
C ASN A 555 10.75 0.05 -19.64
N LEU A 556 10.80 -1.02 -20.45
CA LEU A 556 10.24 -1.02 -21.81
C LEU A 556 8.71 -0.79 -21.79
N ASN A 557 8.01 -1.48 -20.89
CA ASN A 557 6.56 -1.33 -20.76
C ASN A 557 6.18 0.07 -20.27
N ASN A 558 6.87 0.60 -19.26
CA ASN A 558 6.63 1.95 -18.77
C ASN A 558 6.84 3.00 -19.88
N ASN A 559 7.92 2.87 -20.67
CA ASN A 559 8.15 3.74 -21.81
C ASN A 559 7.01 3.65 -22.84
N PHE A 560 6.60 2.44 -23.20
CA PHE A 560 5.49 2.21 -24.13
C PHE A 560 4.17 2.87 -23.67
N ILE A 561 3.77 2.63 -22.42
CA ILE A 561 2.50 3.14 -21.89
C ILE A 561 2.51 4.66 -21.77
N VAL A 562 3.61 5.23 -21.28
CA VAL A 562 3.71 6.68 -21.08
C VAL A 562 3.79 7.41 -22.43
N LYS A 563 4.60 6.93 -23.37
CA LYS A 563 4.78 7.59 -24.67
C LYS A 563 3.49 7.58 -25.49
N ILE A 564 2.90 6.39 -25.69
CA ILE A 564 1.63 6.25 -26.43
C ILE A 564 0.48 6.93 -25.69
N GLY A 565 0.43 6.84 -24.35
CA GLY A 565 -0.59 7.49 -23.54
C GLY A 565 -0.53 9.01 -23.63
N TYR A 566 0.67 9.59 -23.60
CA TYR A 566 0.89 11.04 -23.75
C TYR A 566 0.46 11.52 -25.14
N ASP A 567 0.89 10.82 -26.18
CA ASP A 567 0.55 11.18 -27.55
C ASP A 567 -0.95 11.07 -27.85
N MET A 568 -1.66 10.18 -27.16
CA MET A 568 -3.10 10.04 -27.35
C MET A 568 -3.93 11.04 -26.52
N LEU A 569 -3.53 11.30 -25.27
CA LEU A 569 -4.35 12.07 -24.31
C LEU A 569 -3.96 13.55 -24.20
N ILE A 570 -2.71 13.90 -24.50
CA ILE A 570 -2.16 15.25 -24.26
C ILE A 570 -1.72 15.89 -25.57
N ASN A 571 -1.07 15.15 -26.47
CA ASN A 571 -0.61 15.68 -27.75
C ASN A 571 -1.72 15.63 -28.82
N ASP A 572 -2.19 16.77 -29.32
CA ASP A 572 -3.29 16.82 -30.30
C ASP A 572 -2.80 16.90 -31.77
N ASN A 573 -1.79 16.11 -32.11
CA ASN A 573 -1.19 16.12 -33.46
C ASN A 573 -2.14 15.56 -34.54
N LYS A 574 -2.26 16.28 -35.68
CA LYS A 574 -3.16 15.91 -36.79
C LYS A 574 -2.76 14.64 -37.57
N ASN A 575 -1.50 14.20 -37.49
CA ASN A 575 -1.00 12.97 -38.15
C ASN A 575 -1.00 11.73 -37.22
N LYS A 576 -2.04 11.61 -36.38
CA LYS A 576 -2.11 10.65 -35.26
C LYS A 576 -2.06 9.17 -35.67
N LYS A 577 -2.70 8.78 -36.76
CA LYS A 577 -3.04 7.36 -37.00
C LYS A 577 -1.84 6.49 -37.43
N GLU A 578 -1.15 6.86 -38.51
CA GLU A 578 -0.05 6.06 -39.07
C GLU A 578 1.21 6.05 -38.19
N LYS A 579 1.48 7.17 -37.49
CA LYS A 579 2.63 7.28 -36.58
C LYS A 579 2.44 6.39 -35.36
N ILE A 580 1.25 6.45 -34.74
CA ILE A 580 0.91 5.64 -33.56
C ILE A 580 0.88 4.15 -33.90
N ASP A 581 0.34 3.74 -35.05
CA ASP A 581 0.31 2.32 -35.43
C ASP A 581 1.71 1.72 -35.61
N LYS A 582 2.66 2.45 -36.23
CA LYS A 582 4.06 2.02 -36.35
C LYS A 582 4.76 1.97 -34.99
N GLU A 583 4.61 3.00 -34.17
CA GLU A 583 5.21 3.07 -32.83
C GLU A 583 4.67 1.98 -31.90
N ILE A 584 3.36 1.71 -31.94
CA ILE A 584 2.74 0.59 -31.21
C ILE A 584 3.38 -0.73 -31.65
N TYR A 585 3.48 -0.98 -32.96
CA TYR A 585 4.02 -2.24 -33.46
C TYR A 585 5.49 -2.45 -33.04
N GLU A 586 6.34 -1.44 -33.18
CA GLU A 586 7.76 -1.53 -32.83
C GLU A 586 7.99 -1.70 -31.32
N MET A 587 7.28 -0.94 -30.49
CA MET A 587 7.44 -1.01 -29.04
C MET A 587 6.83 -2.29 -28.47
N TYR A 588 5.67 -2.71 -28.96
CA TYR A 588 5.01 -3.93 -28.50
C TYR A 588 5.81 -5.19 -28.87
N ARG A 589 6.42 -5.22 -30.05
CA ARG A 589 7.32 -6.30 -30.46
C ARG A 589 8.59 -6.41 -29.59
N LYS A 590 9.05 -5.33 -28.96
CA LYS A 590 10.20 -5.36 -28.03
C LYS A 590 9.82 -5.87 -26.64
N ILE A 591 8.53 -5.79 -26.28
CA ILE A 591 8.02 -6.17 -24.96
C ILE A 591 7.70 -7.68 -24.88
N ASN A 592 7.18 -8.23 -25.98
CA ASN A 592 6.87 -9.66 -26.14
C ASN A 592 8.06 -10.43 -26.70
#